data_AF-A0A2M7VWZ8-F1
#
_entry.id   AF-A0A2M7VWZ8-F1
#
_cell.length_a   1.000
_cell.length_b   1.000
_cell.length_c   1.000
_cell.angle_alpha   90.00
_cell.angle_beta   90.00
_cell.angle_gamma   90.00
#
_symmetry.space_group_name_H-M   'P 1'
#
loop_
_entity.id
_entity.type
_entity.pdbx_description
1 polymer ?
#
loop_
_entity_poly.entity_id
_entity_poly.type
_entity_poly.pdbx_seq_one_letter_code
_entity_poly.pdbx_strand_id
1 'polypeptide(L)'
;MGNGSNSVTLGNTSITKTILNGNVGIGTTGPGAKLEVSGARAQIKITNTNASGVVAYIGNGAYDDSWLRITTNGASTYRDLAIGKLYIGTSGGAYANTLCSSAVGSGTVGSCSSSIRYKKDIAEMNLGLDTVLQLNPVTFNWKYNDQSDYGFLAEDLEKIDPMLVFYKDGQVEGVKYDRLTAVLANAIQEQQLQINSL
;
A
#
# COMPACT_ATOMS: atom_id res chain seq x y z
N MET A 1 -39.66 19.27 12.17
CA MET A 1 -40.75 18.50 11.54
C MET A 1 -40.20 17.11 11.23
N GLY A 2 -40.84 16.05 11.74
CA GLY A 2 -40.54 14.63 11.45
C GLY A 2 -39.22 14.06 11.98
N ASN A 3 -39.06 13.90 13.30
CA ASN A 3 -37.98 13.11 13.91
C ASN A 3 -38.39 11.62 14.04
N GLY A 4 -38.83 11.01 12.94
CA GLY A 4 -39.23 9.61 12.86
C GLY A 4 -38.47 8.89 11.74
N SER A 5 -38.30 7.56 11.87
CA SER A 5 -37.66 6.75 10.84
C SER A 5 -38.42 6.86 9.52
N ASN A 6 -37.87 7.59 8.55
CA ASN A 6 -38.42 7.69 7.20
C ASN A 6 -37.90 6.51 6.36
N SER A 7 -38.80 5.78 5.72
CA SER A 7 -38.45 4.78 4.71
C SER A 7 -38.99 5.23 3.36
N VAL A 8 -38.14 5.20 2.33
CA VAL A 8 -38.52 5.51 0.94
C VAL A 8 -38.10 4.32 0.09
N THR A 9 -39.07 3.64 -0.52
CA THR A 9 -38.81 2.55 -1.48
C THR A 9 -38.89 3.10 -2.89
N LEU A 10 -37.76 3.11 -3.61
CA LEU A 10 -37.67 3.56 -4.99
C LEU A 10 -37.64 2.34 -5.93
N GLY A 11 -38.70 2.18 -6.73
CA GLY A 11 -38.89 0.99 -7.56
C GLY A 11 -39.43 -0.19 -6.75
N ASN A 12 -40.54 -0.77 -7.20
CA ASN A 12 -41.11 -2.02 -6.69
C ASN A 12 -41.48 -2.91 -7.89
N THR A 13 -42.00 -4.11 -7.66
CA THR A 13 -42.37 -5.05 -8.74
C THR A 13 -43.40 -4.50 -9.74
N SER A 14 -44.12 -3.44 -9.37
CA SER A 14 -45.11 -2.76 -10.22
C SER A 14 -44.59 -1.49 -10.90
N ILE A 15 -43.40 -1.00 -10.54
CA ILE A 15 -42.77 0.18 -11.15
C ILE A 15 -41.59 -0.28 -11.99
N THR A 16 -41.75 -0.23 -13.32
CA THR A 16 -40.72 -0.65 -14.27
C THR A 16 -39.63 0.41 -14.50
N LYS A 17 -39.86 1.66 -14.12
CA LYS A 17 -38.89 2.75 -14.26
C LYS A 17 -39.13 3.87 -13.25
N THR A 18 -38.14 4.15 -12.42
CA THR A 18 -38.09 5.36 -11.57
C THR A 18 -36.91 6.22 -12.05
N ILE A 19 -37.16 7.49 -12.37
CA ILE A 19 -36.10 8.44 -12.76
C ILE A 19 -36.10 9.61 -11.79
N LEU A 20 -34.94 9.92 -11.22
CA LEU A 20 -34.72 11.12 -10.42
C LEU A 20 -33.85 12.09 -11.24
N ASN A 21 -34.46 13.17 -11.73
CA ASN A 21 -33.76 14.15 -12.59
C ASN A 21 -32.88 15.13 -11.79
N GLY A 22 -33.21 15.34 -10.50
CA GLY A 22 -32.50 16.23 -9.59
C GLY A 22 -31.39 15.55 -8.79
N ASN A 23 -30.92 16.23 -7.74
CA ASN A 23 -30.01 15.66 -6.75
C ASN A 23 -30.82 15.00 -5.62
N VAL A 24 -30.33 13.90 -5.08
CA VAL A 24 -30.96 13.17 -3.98
C VAL A 24 -30.17 13.41 -2.71
N GLY A 25 -30.80 14.08 -1.73
CA GLY A 25 -30.23 14.31 -0.41
C GLY A 25 -30.82 13.35 0.61
N ILE A 26 -29.96 12.65 1.37
CA ILE A 26 -30.34 11.88 2.55
C ILE A 26 -29.69 12.56 3.76
N GLY A 27 -30.50 13.13 4.65
CA GLY A 27 -30.01 13.91 5.80
C GLY A 27 -29.53 15.33 5.46
N THR A 28 -29.74 15.80 4.23
CA THR A 28 -29.52 17.19 3.79
C THR A 28 -30.72 17.67 2.96
N THR A 29 -31.03 18.96 3.01
CA THR A 29 -32.06 19.61 2.19
C THR A 29 -31.51 20.31 0.95
N GLY A 30 -30.20 20.45 0.84
CA GLY A 30 -29.51 21.10 -0.28
C GLY A 30 -28.34 20.27 -0.79
N PRO A 31 -28.59 19.10 -1.43
CA PRO A 31 -27.53 18.22 -1.90
C PRO A 31 -26.68 18.89 -3.01
N GLY A 32 -25.37 18.99 -2.79
CA GLY A 32 -24.37 19.54 -3.72
C GLY A 32 -23.91 18.56 -4.80
N ALA A 33 -24.22 17.27 -4.66
CA ALA A 33 -23.94 16.22 -5.64
C ALA A 33 -25.22 15.44 -6.02
N LYS A 34 -25.16 14.64 -7.10
CA LYS A 34 -26.32 13.85 -7.58
C LYS A 34 -26.90 12.92 -6.51
N LEU A 35 -26.05 12.39 -5.64
CA LEU A 35 -26.42 11.70 -4.42
C LEU A 35 -25.53 12.23 -3.30
N GLU A 36 -26.13 12.80 -2.26
CA GLU A 36 -25.44 13.24 -1.05
C GLU A 36 -26.11 12.58 0.16
N VAL A 37 -25.31 11.83 0.93
CA VAL A 37 -25.71 11.31 2.23
C VAL A 37 -24.95 12.11 3.26
N SER A 38 -25.67 12.90 4.05
CA SER A 38 -25.10 13.80 5.05
C SER A 38 -25.67 13.49 6.43
N GLY A 39 -24.83 13.58 7.46
CA GLY A 39 -25.18 13.24 8.83
C GLY A 39 -24.03 12.56 9.56
N ALA A 40 -24.12 12.49 10.89
CA ALA A 40 -23.16 11.76 11.70
C ALA A 40 -23.12 10.29 11.26
N ARG A 41 -21.95 9.82 10.80
CA ARG A 41 -21.73 8.45 10.30
C ARG A 41 -22.53 8.11 9.04
N ALA A 42 -22.68 9.09 8.13
CA ALA A 42 -23.27 8.89 6.82
C ALA A 42 -22.61 7.72 6.07
N GLN A 43 -23.44 6.86 5.47
CA GLN A 43 -22.98 5.67 4.76
C GLN A 43 -23.89 5.31 3.58
N ILE A 44 -23.29 4.75 2.54
CA ILE A 44 -23.96 4.04 1.45
C ILE A 44 -23.61 2.56 1.60
N LYS A 45 -24.64 1.70 1.71
CA LYS A 45 -24.49 0.24 1.79
C LYS A 45 -25.07 -0.41 0.55
N ILE A 46 -24.26 -1.16 -0.18
CA ILE A 46 -24.71 -2.01 -1.29
C ILE A 46 -24.70 -3.45 -0.80
N THR A 47 -25.86 -4.10 -0.74
CA THR A 47 -25.98 -5.50 -0.31
C THR A 47 -26.24 -6.40 -1.52
N ASN A 48 -25.38 -7.38 -1.78
CA ASN A 48 -25.67 -8.45 -2.73
C ASN A 48 -26.46 -9.58 -2.03
N THR A 49 -27.66 -9.88 -2.53
CA THR A 49 -28.55 -10.92 -1.97
C THR A 49 -28.40 -12.28 -2.67
N ASN A 50 -27.69 -12.35 -3.80
CA ASN A 50 -27.55 -13.56 -4.63
C ASN A 50 -26.22 -14.29 -4.43
N ALA A 51 -25.20 -13.59 -3.95
CA ALA A 51 -23.92 -14.16 -3.56
C ALA A 51 -23.65 -13.80 -2.11
N SER A 52 -23.30 -14.82 -1.31
CA SER A 52 -22.88 -14.74 0.09
C SER A 52 -22.14 -13.44 0.48
N GLY A 53 -22.90 -12.42 0.86
CA GLY A 53 -22.45 -11.28 1.67
C GLY A 53 -21.45 -10.31 1.04
N VAL A 54 -21.37 -10.19 -0.29
CA VAL A 54 -20.56 -9.10 -0.87
C VAL A 54 -21.25 -7.77 -0.57
N VAL A 55 -20.65 -7.00 0.33
CA VAL A 55 -21.12 -5.68 0.72
C VAL A 55 -20.03 -4.65 0.45
N ALA A 56 -20.37 -3.66 -0.37
CA ALA A 56 -19.57 -2.46 -0.54
C ALA A 56 -20.19 -1.37 0.33
N TYR A 57 -19.36 -0.75 1.14
CA TYR A 57 -19.76 0.37 1.95
C TYR A 57 -18.86 1.57 1.63
N ILE A 58 -19.45 2.77 1.59
CA ILE A 58 -18.77 4.05 1.47
C ILE A 58 -19.30 4.93 2.59
N GLY A 59 -18.44 5.46 3.46
CA GLY A 59 -18.90 6.30 4.55
C GLY A 59 -17.79 6.86 5.41
N ASN A 60 -18.19 7.60 6.45
CA ASN A 60 -17.30 8.10 7.48
C ASN A 60 -17.54 7.33 8.80
N GLY A 61 -16.45 6.96 9.48
CA GLY A 61 -16.44 6.35 10.80
C GLY A 61 -16.81 7.33 11.92
N ALA A 62 -16.61 6.90 13.17
CA ALA A 62 -16.86 7.75 14.35
C ALA A 62 -15.75 8.78 14.62
N TYR A 63 -14.65 8.73 13.87
CA TYR A 63 -13.39 9.44 14.15
C TYR A 63 -12.81 10.16 12.92
N ASP A 64 -13.66 10.74 12.08
CA ASP A 64 -13.29 11.47 10.83
C ASP A 64 -12.61 10.64 9.72
N ASP A 65 -12.44 9.34 9.93
CA ASP A 65 -11.96 8.42 8.90
C ASP A 65 -13.02 8.18 7.82
N SER A 66 -12.77 8.70 6.62
CA SER A 66 -13.49 8.28 5.42
C SER A 66 -12.94 6.96 4.91
N TRP A 67 -13.82 6.01 4.58
CA TRP A 67 -13.41 4.70 4.15
C TRP A 67 -14.26 4.18 2.97
N LEU A 68 -13.61 3.43 2.08
CA LEU A 68 -14.23 2.51 1.14
C LEU A 68 -13.93 1.10 1.63
N ARG A 69 -14.97 0.31 1.96
CA ARG A 69 -14.85 -1.05 2.47
C ARG A 69 -15.52 -2.04 1.53
N ILE A 70 -14.76 -3.04 1.10
CA ILE A 70 -15.26 -4.19 0.35
C ILE A 70 -15.11 -5.42 1.24
N THR A 71 -16.23 -6.05 1.62
CA THR A 71 -16.22 -7.26 2.46
C THR A 71 -16.65 -8.49 1.66
N THR A 72 -15.94 -9.61 1.84
CA THR A 72 -16.32 -10.95 1.40
C THR A 72 -16.54 -11.83 2.63
N ASN A 73 -17.58 -12.68 2.64
CA ASN A 73 -18.01 -13.44 3.82
C ASN A 73 -16.90 -14.26 4.51
N GLY A 74 -16.93 -14.31 5.85
CA GLY A 74 -16.27 -15.34 6.67
C GLY A 74 -14.87 -15.03 7.19
N ALA A 75 -14.24 -13.96 6.72
CA ALA A 75 -13.02 -13.42 7.33
C ALA A 75 -13.20 -11.92 7.51
N SER A 76 -12.81 -11.41 8.68
CA SER A 76 -12.72 -9.97 8.98
C SER A 76 -11.63 -9.29 8.16
N THR A 77 -11.58 -9.52 6.85
CA THR A 77 -10.64 -8.87 5.96
C THR A 77 -11.20 -7.51 5.59
N TYR A 78 -11.03 -6.57 6.51
CA TYR A 78 -11.13 -5.15 6.23
C TYR A 78 -10.11 -4.82 5.12
N ARG A 79 -10.60 -4.12 4.10
CA ARG A 79 -9.80 -3.55 3.02
C ARG A 79 -10.19 -2.10 2.96
N ASP A 80 -9.65 -1.35 3.92
CA ASP A 80 -10.00 0.05 4.11
C ASP A 80 -9.03 0.88 3.26
N LEU A 81 -9.58 1.70 2.37
CA LEU A 81 -8.89 2.85 1.82
C LEU A 81 -9.22 4.03 2.74
N ALA A 82 -8.36 4.26 3.74
CA ALA A 82 -8.40 5.45 4.58
C ALA A 82 -7.44 6.49 4.01
N ILE A 83 -7.64 7.77 4.32
CA ILE A 83 -6.82 8.89 3.81
C ILE A 83 -5.32 8.55 4.01
N GLY A 84 -4.62 8.32 2.91
CA GLY A 84 -3.17 8.06 2.85
C GLY A 84 -2.70 6.61 3.04
N LYS A 85 -3.58 5.62 3.28
CA LYS A 85 -3.17 4.21 3.49
C LYS A 85 -4.13 3.21 2.84
N LEU A 86 -3.57 2.22 2.14
CA LEU A 86 -4.27 1.02 1.67
C LEU A 86 -4.02 -0.14 2.64
N TYR A 87 -5.03 -0.53 3.43
CA TYR A 87 -4.91 -1.66 4.34
C TYR A 87 -5.21 -2.98 3.63
N ILE A 88 -4.18 -3.75 3.30
CA ILE A 88 -4.32 -5.12 2.77
C ILE A 88 -4.29 -6.09 3.95
N GLY A 89 -5.43 -6.29 4.61
CA GLY A 89 -5.53 -7.07 5.87
C GLY A 89 -5.05 -8.54 5.81
N THR A 90 -4.86 -9.12 4.63
CA THR A 90 -4.20 -10.43 4.46
C THR A 90 -3.47 -10.46 3.11
N SER A 91 -2.15 -10.29 3.12
CA SER A 91 -1.25 -10.72 2.03
C SER A 91 -0.49 -11.98 2.44
N GLY A 92 -1.14 -12.90 3.15
CA GLY A 92 -0.48 -14.10 3.66
C GLY A 92 -1.47 -15.11 4.22
N GLY A 93 -1.75 -16.17 3.46
CA GLY A 93 -1.95 -17.48 4.04
C GLY A 93 -0.60 -18.21 3.96
N ALA A 94 0.01 -18.56 5.10
CA ALA A 94 1.26 -19.33 5.30
C ALA A 94 2.54 -18.95 4.50
N TYR A 95 2.43 -18.16 3.45
CA TYR A 95 3.49 -17.69 2.56
C TYR A 95 3.17 -16.21 2.27
N ALA A 96 3.70 -15.32 3.11
CA ALA A 96 3.61 -13.90 2.84
C ALA A 96 4.42 -13.61 1.57
N ASN A 97 3.76 -13.15 0.51
CA ASN A 97 4.48 -12.64 -0.66
C ASN A 97 4.92 -11.20 -0.34
N THR A 98 6.18 -10.87 -0.59
CA THR A 98 6.65 -9.48 -0.61
C THR A 98 5.79 -8.70 -1.60
N LEU A 99 5.10 -7.66 -1.13
CA LEU A 99 4.40 -6.73 -2.00
C LEU A 99 5.43 -5.78 -2.61
N CYS A 100 5.64 -5.87 -3.92
CA CYS A 100 6.49 -4.92 -4.64
C CYS A 100 5.64 -3.75 -5.12
N SER A 101 6.04 -2.53 -4.78
CA SER A 101 5.49 -1.32 -5.38
C SER A 101 6.20 -1.04 -6.71
N SER A 102 5.43 -0.71 -7.74
CA SER A 102 5.99 -0.19 -8.98
C SER A 102 6.48 1.23 -8.74
N ALA A 103 7.80 1.43 -8.80
CA ALA A 103 8.41 2.77 -8.79
C ALA A 103 8.06 3.60 -10.04
N VAL A 104 7.39 3.01 -11.03
CA VAL A 104 6.97 3.69 -12.26
C VAL A 104 5.59 4.33 -12.05
N GLY A 105 5.60 5.52 -11.44
CA GLY A 105 4.60 6.59 -11.55
C GLY A 105 3.15 6.32 -11.10
N SER A 106 2.80 5.12 -10.64
CA SER A 106 1.40 4.73 -10.40
C SER A 106 1.12 4.19 -9.00
N GLY A 107 2.14 3.98 -8.16
CA GLY A 107 1.97 3.45 -6.81
C GLY A 107 1.27 2.08 -6.77
N THR A 108 1.30 1.35 -7.89
CA THR A 108 0.63 0.05 -8.02
C THR A 108 1.42 -1.03 -7.27
N VAL A 109 0.69 -1.90 -6.58
CA VAL A 109 1.26 -3.07 -5.91
C VAL A 109 1.11 -4.28 -6.81
N GLY A 110 2.20 -5.01 -7.05
CA GLY A 110 2.23 -6.16 -7.96
C GLY A 110 3.22 -7.24 -7.56
N SER A 111 3.40 -8.21 -8.45
CA SER A 111 4.34 -9.32 -8.24
C SER A 111 5.79 -8.87 -8.45
N CYS A 112 6.69 -9.33 -7.57
CA CYS A 112 8.12 -9.13 -7.73
C CYS A 112 8.67 -10.08 -8.82
N SER A 113 8.96 -9.57 -10.02
CA SER A 113 9.51 -10.37 -11.13
C SER A 113 11.03 -10.22 -11.24
N SER A 114 11.77 -11.33 -11.35
CA SER A 114 13.24 -11.33 -11.50
C SER A 114 13.77 -12.18 -12.66
N SER A 115 12.89 -12.62 -13.57
CA SER A 115 13.24 -13.48 -14.72
C SER A 115 14.18 -12.78 -15.71
N ILE A 116 15.10 -13.56 -16.30
CA ILE A 116 16.00 -13.10 -17.37
C ILE A 116 15.25 -12.48 -18.57
N ARG A 117 14.01 -12.90 -18.84
CA ARG A 117 13.16 -12.36 -19.92
C ARG A 117 12.86 -10.87 -19.77
N TYR A 118 13.01 -10.32 -18.56
CA TYR A 118 12.76 -8.91 -18.25
C TYR A 118 14.04 -8.12 -18.01
N LYS A 119 15.22 -8.71 -18.26
CA LYS A 119 16.53 -8.10 -18.05
C LYS A 119 17.29 -8.04 -19.39
N LYS A 120 18.11 -7.00 -19.54
CA LYS A 120 19.03 -6.81 -20.68
C LYS A 120 20.37 -6.33 -20.14
N ASP A 121 21.41 -6.36 -20.97
CA ASP A 121 22.75 -5.85 -20.64
C ASP A 121 23.32 -6.49 -19.35
N ILE A 122 23.24 -7.83 -19.27
CA ILE A 122 23.61 -8.61 -18.08
C ILE A 122 25.14 -8.75 -18.04
N ALA A 123 25.75 -8.26 -16.97
CA ALA A 123 27.17 -8.36 -16.69
C ALA A 123 27.43 -8.91 -15.27
N GLU A 124 28.66 -9.33 -15.02
CA GLU A 124 29.12 -9.64 -13.66
C GLU A 124 29.06 -8.39 -12.78
N MET A 125 28.83 -8.59 -11.48
CA MET A 125 28.65 -7.49 -10.54
C MET A 125 30.01 -7.05 -9.98
N ASN A 126 30.29 -5.76 -10.07
CA ASN A 126 31.56 -5.18 -9.58
C ASN A 126 31.51 -4.78 -8.09
N LEU A 127 30.37 -4.94 -7.43
CA LEU A 127 30.22 -4.73 -5.99
C LEU A 127 30.41 -6.05 -5.25
N GLY A 128 31.25 -6.07 -4.23
CA GLY A 128 31.66 -7.29 -3.55
C GLY A 128 32.24 -7.03 -2.17
N LEU A 129 33.29 -7.75 -1.82
CA LEU A 129 33.90 -7.72 -0.49
C LEU A 129 34.42 -6.32 -0.14
N ASP A 130 35.11 -5.67 -1.06
CA ASP A 130 35.63 -4.31 -0.86
C ASP A 130 34.51 -3.30 -0.61
N THR A 131 33.35 -3.47 -1.25
CA THR A 131 32.16 -2.65 -1.00
C THR A 131 31.62 -2.90 0.41
N VAL A 132 31.49 -4.17 0.80
CA VAL A 132 30.97 -4.55 2.13
C VAL A 132 31.86 -4.02 3.25
N LEU A 133 33.18 -4.03 3.06
CA LEU A 133 34.14 -3.49 4.03
C LEU A 133 34.06 -1.97 4.20
N GLN A 134 33.49 -1.25 3.22
CA GLN A 134 33.24 0.19 3.30
C GLN A 134 31.89 0.54 3.94
N LEU A 135 30.99 -0.44 4.11
CA LEU A 135 29.70 -0.20 4.74
C LEU A 135 29.88 0.18 6.20
N ASN A 136 29.12 1.18 6.64
CA ASN A 136 29.14 1.67 8.01
C ASN A 136 27.75 1.46 8.66
N PRO A 137 27.48 0.30 9.30
CA PRO A 137 26.26 0.09 10.06
C PRO A 137 26.21 1.06 11.23
N VAL A 138 25.05 1.71 11.43
CA VAL A 138 24.82 2.67 12.50
C VAL A 138 23.64 2.26 13.38
N THR A 139 23.67 2.68 14.62
CA THR A 139 22.50 2.73 15.50
C THR A 139 21.98 4.17 15.54
N PHE A 140 20.67 4.35 15.52
CA PHE A 140 20.07 5.68 15.53
C PHE A 140 18.75 5.66 16.31
N ASN A 141 18.23 6.86 16.62
CA ASN A 141 16.89 7.02 17.15
C ASN A 141 16.01 7.74 16.12
N TRP A 142 14.78 7.28 15.95
CA TRP A 142 13.81 7.90 15.06
C TRP A 142 13.37 9.27 15.58
N LYS A 143 13.47 10.31 14.75
CA LYS A 143 13.08 11.69 15.14
C LYS A 143 11.62 11.83 15.57
N TYR A 144 10.72 10.94 15.13
CA TYR A 144 9.28 11.08 15.38
C TYR A 144 8.82 10.48 16.71
N ASN A 145 9.59 9.56 17.33
CA ASN A 145 9.19 8.88 18.56
C ASN A 145 10.37 8.43 19.45
N ASP A 146 11.60 8.85 19.14
CA ASP A 146 12.83 8.49 19.85
C ASP A 146 13.11 6.98 19.98
N GLN A 147 12.46 6.13 19.19
CA GLN A 147 12.72 4.69 19.21
C GLN A 147 14.10 4.38 18.59
N SER A 148 14.88 3.58 19.29
CA SER A 148 16.17 3.09 18.82
C SER A 148 16.02 2.01 17.76
N ASP A 149 16.89 2.07 16.75
CA ASP A 149 16.93 1.14 15.63
C ASP A 149 18.35 1.05 15.05
N TYR A 150 18.56 0.11 14.13
CA TYR A 150 19.83 -0.08 13.42
C TYR A 150 19.62 -0.05 11.90
N GLY A 151 20.66 0.38 11.18
CA GLY A 151 20.60 0.46 9.73
C GLY A 151 21.80 1.16 9.12
N PHE A 152 21.58 1.85 8.02
CA PHE A 152 22.59 2.65 7.33
C PHE A 152 22.08 4.06 7.06
N LEU A 153 23.00 5.02 7.00
CA LEU A 153 22.73 6.34 6.44
C LEU A 153 22.76 6.25 4.92
N ALA A 154 21.70 6.70 4.26
CA ALA A 154 21.58 6.58 2.81
C ALA A 154 22.66 7.42 2.10
N GLU A 155 23.00 8.58 2.65
CA GLU A 155 24.04 9.48 2.14
C GLU A 155 25.43 8.86 2.17
N ASP A 156 25.71 7.96 3.11
CA ASP A 156 26.99 7.24 3.15
C ASP A 156 27.04 6.14 2.08
N LEU A 157 25.92 5.45 1.86
CA LEU A 157 25.78 4.46 0.78
C LEU A 157 25.83 5.10 -0.61
N GLU A 158 25.27 6.29 -0.78
CA GLU A 158 25.30 7.03 -2.05
C GLU A 158 26.74 7.29 -2.51
N LYS A 159 27.64 7.65 -1.59
CA LYS A 159 29.07 7.88 -1.86
C LYS A 159 29.79 6.61 -2.34
N ILE A 160 29.33 5.44 -1.91
CA ILE A 160 29.88 4.14 -2.29
C ILE A 160 29.34 3.76 -3.66
N ASP A 161 28.01 3.66 -3.80
CA ASP A 161 27.34 3.39 -5.07
C ASP A 161 25.91 3.97 -5.07
N PRO A 162 25.58 4.90 -6.00
CA PRO A 162 24.24 5.47 -6.14
C PRO A 162 23.12 4.44 -6.40
N MET A 163 23.43 3.24 -6.88
CA MET A 163 22.46 2.17 -7.09
C MET A 163 21.90 1.61 -5.77
N LEU A 164 22.61 1.80 -4.64
CA LEU A 164 22.20 1.33 -3.32
C LEU A 164 21.17 2.22 -2.63
N VAL A 165 20.84 3.38 -3.20
CA VAL A 165 19.88 4.34 -2.64
C VAL A 165 18.77 4.66 -3.62
N PHE A 166 17.65 5.17 -3.13
CA PHE A 166 16.61 5.78 -3.96
C PHE A 166 16.47 7.26 -3.63
N TYR A 167 16.05 8.01 -4.64
CA TYR A 167 15.93 9.46 -4.60
C TYR A 167 14.46 9.85 -4.65
N LYS A 168 14.16 10.99 -4.03
CA LYS A 168 12.88 11.67 -4.12
C LYS A 168 13.16 13.15 -4.37
N ASP A 169 12.52 13.70 -5.41
CA ASP A 169 12.70 15.11 -5.80
C ASP A 169 14.18 15.53 -5.98
N GLY A 170 15.02 14.60 -6.45
CA GLY A 170 16.45 14.82 -6.67
C GLY A 170 17.34 14.73 -5.42
N GLN A 171 16.78 14.38 -4.27
CA GLN A 171 17.52 14.20 -3.00
C GLN A 171 17.51 12.73 -2.58
N VAL A 172 18.55 12.30 -1.86
CA VAL A 172 18.60 10.96 -1.26
C VAL A 172 17.45 10.82 -0.26
N GLU A 173 16.65 9.77 -0.41
CA GLU A 173 15.47 9.52 0.44
C GLU A 173 15.63 8.26 1.30
N GLY A 174 16.36 7.25 0.82
CA GLY A 174 16.55 6.03 1.59
C GLY A 174 17.38 4.96 0.91
N VAL A 175 17.56 3.85 1.64
CA VAL A 175 18.40 2.72 1.26
C VAL A 175 17.59 1.63 0.56
N LYS A 176 18.14 1.07 -0.52
CA LYS A 176 17.62 -0.14 -1.18
C LYS A 176 18.17 -1.39 -0.50
N TYR A 177 17.68 -1.67 0.72
CA TYR A 177 18.14 -2.81 1.52
C TYR A 177 18.05 -4.16 0.80
N ASP A 178 17.07 -4.32 -0.08
CA ASP A 178 16.87 -5.52 -0.89
C ASP A 178 18.04 -5.78 -1.87
N ARG A 179 18.73 -4.73 -2.32
CA ARG A 179 19.89 -4.85 -3.22
C ARG A 179 21.17 -5.28 -2.48
N LEU A 180 21.29 -4.95 -1.19
CA LEU A 180 22.44 -5.35 -0.38
C LEU A 180 22.58 -6.88 -0.28
N THR A 181 21.47 -7.62 -0.37
CA THR A 181 21.52 -9.10 -0.37
C THR A 181 22.35 -9.68 -1.51
N ALA A 182 22.29 -9.09 -2.71
CA ALA A 182 23.10 -9.51 -3.84
C ALA A 182 24.59 -9.16 -3.62
N VAL A 183 24.87 -7.94 -3.13
CA VAL A 183 26.23 -7.48 -2.81
C VAL A 183 26.90 -8.38 -1.77
N LEU A 184 26.18 -8.70 -0.69
CA LEU A 184 26.66 -9.60 0.36
C LEU A 184 26.93 -11.02 -0.18
N ALA A 185 26.07 -11.53 -1.07
CA ALA A 185 26.30 -12.84 -1.68
C ALA A 185 27.60 -12.87 -2.51
N ASN A 186 27.86 -11.84 -3.31
CA ASN A 186 29.10 -11.74 -4.08
C ASN A 186 30.33 -11.56 -3.17
N ALA A 187 30.23 -10.73 -2.13
CA ALA A 187 31.29 -10.55 -1.14
C ALA A 187 31.69 -11.86 -0.45
N ILE A 188 30.72 -12.70 -0.07
CA ILE A 188 30.99 -14.01 0.54
C ILE A 188 31.69 -14.95 -0.46
N GLN A 189 31.30 -14.92 -1.74
CA GLN A 189 31.95 -15.71 -2.78
C GLN A 189 33.41 -15.30 -2.98
N GLU A 190 33.67 -13.99 -3.07
CA GLU A 190 35.02 -13.43 -3.15
C GLU A 190 35.87 -13.79 -1.93
N GLN A 191 35.31 -13.65 -0.72
CA GLN A 191 35.96 -14.03 0.52
C GLN A 191 36.35 -15.52 0.52
N GLN A 192 35.45 -16.40 0.07
CA GLN A 192 35.73 -17.84 0.01
C GLN A 192 36.84 -18.17 -1.00
N LEU A 193 36.89 -17.47 -2.14
CA LEU A 193 37.97 -17.63 -3.12
C LEU A 193 39.32 -17.23 -2.55
N GLN A 194 39.38 -16.11 -1.81
CA GLN A 194 40.60 -15.68 -1.14
C GLN A 194 41.06 -16.72 -0.11
N ILE A 195 40.16 -17.24 0.73
CA ILE A 195 40.48 -18.26 1.73
C ILE A 195 41.02 -19.54 1.08
N ASN A 196 40.43 -19.98 -0.03
CA ASN A 196 40.89 -21.18 -0.75
C ASN A 196 42.28 -21.01 -1.39
N SER A 197 42.76 -19.78 -1.52
CA SER A 197 44.08 -19.45 -2.09
C SER A 197 45.19 -19.26 -1.04
N LEU A 198 44.86 -19.36 0.25
CA LEU A 198 45.80 -19.34 1.37
C LEU A 198 46.47 -20.70 1.57
#